data_AF-A0A086T6N3-F1
#
_entry.id   AF-A0A086T6N3-F1
#
_cell.length_a   1.000
_cell.length_b   1.000
_cell.length_c   1.000
_cell.angle_alpha   90.00
_cell.angle_beta   90.00
_cell.angle_gamma   90.00
#
_symmetry.space_group_name_H-M   'P 1'
#
loop_
_entity.id
_entity.type
_entity.pdbx_description
1 polymer ?
#
loop_
_entity_poly.entity_id
_entity_poly.type
_entity_poly.pdbx_seq_one_letter_code
_entity_poly.pdbx_strand_id
1 'polypeptide(L)'
;MNSHLANAARAEYRAILTLAVAEGRARPLVLPICLLGPFVVPTLWLAVPHSRRGPWMRVATWLVVAFVVVFDADLVWRTSSTNMACAYGTGLMACWGIISTLNVLVWNEPQVDAARIIRRRKVRGADGKPAAAANGHASQHDSNGTADVNGARDGLRQRKEDMSLVEPPDGSPTETRATESEYEHVWQPFPEHAPFLERLNWALDMTTNFRFTGWNWSISAIPRPKIPSTRHIPDGTPVDMATIPTVTEVGYRRCLTTSDFLRDRLRTIAVTYLALDFLAVFMTKDPYFILGPDHHLLELVPLPSHLQPLPLWALRTYRHLFSLAGVLCAVTGIFSVNDLAQYYLASYIFPARRELYQHASTFGSFTPVLDRGLAGWWGSWWHQSFRVQFAAPARWLLRHGYIERGTSVATVVALAVSFAQSGVLHAAGAMSSIPRVKLWRSPVFFLLQAVGILIQYGISSLASRYILPLLAGRKIPAVLLRTANLVFTLAWLYATAGVFTDDMASTGVWLLEPVPFSFFRAFGFGYPGDRWWRWDEHYFPRWHSGEHWWQSGIAV
;
A
#
# COMPACT_ATOMS: atom_id res chain seq x y z
N MET A 1 33.59 -20.22 -4.23
CA MET A 1 33.91 -19.11 -3.31
C MET A 1 32.67 -18.31 -2.93
N ASN A 2 31.90 -17.78 -3.88
CA ASN A 2 30.76 -16.90 -3.58
C ASN A 2 29.51 -17.60 -2.95
N SER A 3 29.25 -18.90 -3.17
CA SER A 3 28.23 -19.64 -2.38
C SER A 3 28.52 -19.66 -0.89
N HIS A 4 29.78 -19.94 -0.56
CA HIS A 4 30.24 -19.91 0.83
C HIS A 4 30.13 -18.51 1.40
N LEU A 5 30.35 -17.46 0.60
CA LEU A 5 30.21 -16.08 1.06
C LEU A 5 28.77 -15.72 1.43
N ALA A 6 27.78 -16.02 0.60
CA ALA A 6 26.37 -15.71 0.89
C ALA A 6 25.87 -16.47 2.13
N ASN A 7 26.21 -17.75 2.25
CA ASN A 7 25.83 -18.55 3.42
C ASN A 7 26.58 -18.10 4.70
N ALA A 8 27.86 -17.74 4.58
CA ALA A 8 28.64 -17.20 5.70
C ALA A 8 28.06 -15.86 6.17
N ALA A 9 27.74 -14.93 5.26
CA ALA A 9 27.12 -13.65 5.60
C ALA A 9 25.77 -13.84 6.32
N ARG A 10 24.92 -14.77 5.86
CA ARG A 10 23.67 -15.09 6.56
C ARG A 10 23.91 -15.64 7.96
N ALA A 11 24.84 -16.58 8.11
CA ALA A 11 25.17 -17.19 9.39
C ALA A 11 25.74 -16.16 10.36
N GLU A 12 26.62 -15.27 9.87
CA GLU A 12 27.19 -14.16 10.64
C GLU A 12 26.10 -13.22 11.15
N TYR A 13 25.20 -12.74 10.27
CA TYR A 13 24.12 -11.84 10.70
C TYR A 13 23.20 -12.50 11.72
N ARG A 14 22.81 -13.77 11.49
CA ARG A 14 22.01 -14.52 12.46
C ARG A 14 22.72 -14.65 13.81
N ALA A 15 24.01 -14.97 13.81
CA ALA A 15 24.81 -15.08 15.04
C ALA A 15 24.93 -13.74 15.78
N ILE A 16 25.17 -12.64 15.05
CA ILE A 16 25.21 -11.28 15.62
C ILE A 16 23.90 -10.93 16.32
N LEU A 17 22.76 -11.22 15.67
CA LEU A 17 21.45 -10.96 16.26
C LEU A 17 21.20 -11.84 17.49
N THR A 18 21.48 -13.15 17.41
CA THR A 18 21.33 -14.06 18.54
C THR A 18 22.15 -13.60 19.74
N LEU A 19 23.40 -13.19 19.52
CA LEU A 19 24.26 -12.65 20.57
C LEU A 19 23.68 -11.34 21.14
N ALA A 20 23.23 -10.42 20.28
CA ALA A 20 22.64 -9.16 20.72
C ALA A 20 21.35 -9.35 21.53
N VAL A 21 20.54 -10.36 21.20
CA VAL A 21 19.35 -10.74 21.97
C VAL A 21 19.75 -11.35 23.32
N ALA A 22 20.74 -12.26 23.33
CA ALA A 22 21.23 -12.88 24.56
C ALA A 22 21.83 -11.84 25.55
N GLU A 23 22.48 -10.81 25.03
CA GLU A 23 23.04 -9.71 25.82
C GLU A 23 22.01 -8.59 26.16
N GLY A 24 20.74 -8.73 25.75
CA GLY A 24 19.70 -7.72 25.99
C GLY A 24 19.87 -6.41 25.21
N ARG A 25 20.77 -6.37 24.21
CA ARG A 25 20.99 -5.21 23.33
C ARG A 25 19.96 -5.10 22.22
N ALA A 26 19.36 -6.22 21.80
CA ALA A 26 18.33 -6.29 20.78
C ALA A 26 17.16 -7.16 21.23
N ARG A 27 16.02 -7.06 20.53
CA ARG A 27 14.82 -7.86 20.71
C ARG A 27 14.49 -8.62 19.42
N PRO A 28 14.04 -9.87 19.50
CA PRO A 28 13.52 -10.56 18.34
C PRO A 28 12.17 -9.96 17.91
N LEU A 29 11.88 -10.01 16.61
CA LEU A 29 10.55 -9.73 16.07
C LEU A 29 9.55 -10.75 16.64
N VAL A 30 8.60 -10.25 17.43
CA VAL A 30 7.52 -11.04 18.03
C VAL A 30 6.19 -10.35 17.72
N LEU A 31 5.30 -11.05 17.02
CA LEU A 31 4.12 -10.42 16.40
C LEU A 31 3.23 -9.65 17.40
N PRO A 32 2.84 -10.19 18.57
CA PRO A 32 1.96 -9.46 19.50
C PRO A 32 2.47 -8.06 19.87
N ILE A 33 3.74 -7.94 20.26
CA ILE A 33 4.32 -6.66 20.68
C ILE A 33 4.56 -5.73 19.50
N CYS A 34 4.97 -6.27 18.35
CA CYS A 34 5.24 -5.48 17.16
C CYS A 34 3.97 -4.95 16.47
N LEU A 35 2.81 -5.54 16.73
CA LEU A 35 1.51 -5.06 16.24
C LEU A 35 0.86 -4.05 17.20
N LEU A 36 1.35 -3.92 18.44
CA LEU A 36 0.73 -3.11 19.48
C LEU A 36 0.62 -1.63 19.08
N GLY A 37 1.75 -1.00 18.78
CA GLY A 37 1.81 0.40 18.37
C GLY A 37 1.19 0.64 16.99
N PRO A 38 1.57 -0.10 15.93
CA PRO A 38 1.12 0.20 14.58
C PRO A 38 -0.36 -0.09 14.31
N PHE A 39 -0.95 -1.08 14.99
CA PHE A 39 -2.31 -1.53 14.70
C PHE A 39 -3.23 -1.48 15.92
N VAL A 40 -2.84 -2.05 17.07
CA VAL A 40 -3.77 -2.27 18.19
C VAL A 40 -4.17 -0.95 18.86
N VAL A 41 -3.20 -0.15 19.31
CA VAL A 41 -3.45 1.11 20.02
C VAL A 41 -4.26 2.12 19.19
N PRO A 42 -3.87 2.46 17.94
CA PRO A 42 -4.64 3.41 17.14
C PRO A 42 -6.06 2.90 16.84
N THR A 43 -6.24 1.58 16.64
CA THR A 43 -7.55 0.99 16.40
C THR A 43 -8.45 1.08 17.63
N LEU A 44 -7.95 0.73 18.81
CA LEU A 44 -8.70 0.82 20.06
C LEU A 44 -9.09 2.26 20.38
N TRP A 45 -8.16 3.21 20.22
CA TRP A 45 -8.44 4.62 20.44
C TRP A 45 -9.49 5.16 19.46
N LEU A 46 -9.39 4.78 18.18
CA LEU A 46 -10.35 5.18 17.15
C LEU A 46 -11.75 4.58 17.37
N ALA A 47 -11.86 3.43 18.05
CA ALA A 47 -13.13 2.84 18.44
C ALA A 47 -13.85 3.59 19.59
N VAL A 48 -13.14 4.45 20.32
CA VAL A 48 -13.70 5.30 21.38
C VAL A 48 -14.14 6.64 20.77
N PRO A 49 -15.44 7.03 20.85
CA PRO A 49 -15.89 8.33 20.34
C PRO A 49 -15.20 9.48 21.09
N HIS A 50 -14.33 10.21 20.42
CA HIS A 50 -13.49 11.25 21.02
C HIS A 50 -13.57 12.60 20.32
N SER A 51 -13.96 12.66 19.05
CA SER A 51 -13.95 13.92 18.27
C SER A 51 -14.89 15.01 18.79
N ARG A 52 -15.94 14.66 19.54
CA ARG A 52 -16.97 15.60 20.02
C ARG A 52 -17.02 15.77 21.55
N ARG A 53 -16.12 15.12 22.30
CA ARG A 53 -16.24 14.95 23.77
C ARG A 53 -15.39 15.89 24.63
N GLY A 54 -14.99 17.04 24.07
CA GLY A 54 -14.38 18.15 24.82
C GLY A 54 -12.84 18.17 24.84
N PRO A 55 -12.23 19.15 25.55
CA PRO A 55 -10.78 19.40 25.49
C PRO A 55 -9.90 18.26 26.02
N TRP A 56 -10.35 17.53 27.04
CA TRP A 56 -9.57 16.45 27.66
C TRP A 56 -9.33 15.27 26.71
N MET A 57 -10.28 14.97 25.82
CA MET A 57 -10.12 13.92 24.80
C MET A 57 -9.03 14.27 23.80
N ARG A 58 -8.86 15.57 23.48
CA ARG A 58 -7.75 16.03 22.62
C ARG A 58 -6.40 15.84 23.29
N VAL A 59 -6.31 16.14 24.59
CA VAL A 59 -5.08 15.88 25.37
C VAL A 59 -4.77 14.39 25.41
N ALA A 60 -5.77 13.56 25.66
CA ALA A 60 -5.62 12.10 25.67
C ALA A 60 -5.19 11.56 24.29
N THR A 61 -5.72 12.07 23.18
CA THR A 61 -5.27 11.73 21.82
C THR A 61 -3.77 12.01 21.66
N TRP A 62 -3.27 13.15 22.14
CA TRP A 62 -1.84 13.46 22.06
C TRP A 62 -0.98 12.54 22.93
N LEU A 63 -1.47 12.10 24.10
CA LEU A 63 -0.79 11.10 24.91
C LEU A 63 -0.71 9.74 24.20
N VAL A 64 -1.80 9.33 23.51
CA VAL A 64 -1.81 8.11 22.69
C VAL A 64 -0.83 8.21 21.53
N VAL A 65 -0.82 9.35 20.82
CA VAL A 65 0.13 9.60 19.74
C VAL A 65 1.56 9.56 20.27
N ALA A 66 1.85 10.21 21.40
CA ALA A 66 3.18 10.21 22.01
C ALA A 66 3.62 8.79 22.40
N PHE A 67 2.71 8.00 22.97
CA PHE A 67 2.97 6.59 23.28
C PHE A 67 3.36 5.82 22.02
N VAL A 68 2.54 5.87 20.95
CA VAL A 68 2.82 5.13 19.70
C VAL A 68 4.14 5.57 19.09
N VAL A 69 4.42 6.88 19.04
CA VAL A 69 5.68 7.42 18.51
C VAL A 69 6.89 6.87 19.26
N VAL A 70 6.88 6.95 20.59
CA VAL A 70 8.00 6.48 21.41
C VAL A 70 8.15 4.97 21.33
N PHE A 71 7.03 4.24 21.42
CA PHE A 71 7.01 2.79 21.38
C PHE A 71 7.51 2.25 20.03
N ASP A 72 6.98 2.76 18.92
CA ASP A 72 7.38 2.32 17.58
C ASP A 72 8.82 2.77 17.26
N ALA A 73 9.27 3.93 17.76
CA ALA A 73 10.68 4.32 17.64
C ALA A 73 11.62 3.35 18.37
N ASP A 74 11.24 2.87 19.57
CA ASP A 74 11.99 1.82 20.27
C ASP A 74 11.95 0.49 19.50
N LEU A 75 10.83 0.15 18.87
CA LEU A 75 10.75 -1.03 17.99
C LEU A 75 11.72 -0.93 16.82
N VAL A 76 11.74 0.21 16.11
CA VAL A 76 12.68 0.44 14.99
C VAL A 76 14.14 0.29 15.46
N TRP A 77 14.46 0.80 16.65
CA TRP A 77 15.83 0.82 17.17
C TRP A 77 16.31 -0.55 17.68
N ARG A 78 15.44 -1.30 18.37
CA ARG A 78 15.85 -2.50 19.12
C ARG A 78 15.37 -3.81 18.51
N THR A 79 14.43 -3.81 17.57
CA THR A 79 13.79 -5.05 17.11
C THR A 79 14.30 -5.46 15.74
N SER A 80 14.68 -6.73 15.61
CA SER A 80 15.13 -7.30 14.34
C SER A 80 14.75 -8.78 14.23
N SER A 81 15.05 -9.41 13.09
CA SER A 81 14.68 -10.80 12.80
C SER A 81 15.86 -11.54 12.16
N THR A 82 15.93 -12.85 12.40
CA THR A 82 16.88 -13.75 11.71
C THR A 82 16.58 -13.93 10.23
N ASN A 83 15.39 -13.50 9.80
CA ASN A 83 14.99 -13.39 8.40
C ASN A 83 15.22 -11.96 7.91
N MET A 84 16.08 -11.78 6.89
CA MET A 84 16.52 -10.47 6.43
C MET A 84 15.37 -9.57 5.92
N ALA A 85 14.32 -10.16 5.32
CA ALA A 85 13.16 -9.38 4.89
C ALA A 85 12.25 -9.00 6.05
N CYS A 86 12.05 -9.90 7.01
CA CYS A 86 11.30 -9.58 8.24
C CYS A 86 12.05 -8.54 9.10
N ALA A 87 13.37 -8.56 9.11
CA ALA A 87 14.21 -7.57 9.79
C ALA A 87 13.97 -6.17 9.20
N TYR A 88 14.06 -6.03 7.88
CA TYR A 88 13.71 -4.78 7.19
C TYR A 88 12.24 -4.40 7.36
N GLY A 89 11.33 -5.38 7.26
CA GLY A 89 9.89 -5.20 7.39
C GLY A 89 9.45 -4.71 8.77
N THR A 90 10.19 -5.05 9.83
CA THR A 90 9.91 -4.60 11.20
C THR A 90 9.97 -3.08 11.30
N GLY A 91 11.05 -2.47 10.81
CA GLY A 91 11.22 -1.02 10.82
C GLY A 91 10.25 -0.30 9.89
N LEU A 92 9.96 -0.88 8.71
CA LEU A 92 8.90 -0.39 7.84
C LEU A 92 7.54 -0.34 8.57
N MET A 93 7.16 -1.44 9.22
CA MET A 93 5.89 -1.55 9.91
C MET A 93 5.77 -0.57 11.07
N ALA A 94 6.80 -0.47 11.92
CA ALA A 94 6.80 0.45 13.06
C ALA A 94 6.75 1.92 12.60
N CYS A 95 7.57 2.33 11.64
CA CYS A 95 7.52 3.70 11.12
C CYS A 95 6.21 3.99 10.37
N TRP A 96 5.66 3.02 9.64
CA TRP A 96 4.32 3.13 9.05
C TRP A 96 3.23 3.27 10.13
N GLY A 97 3.38 2.60 11.28
CA GLY A 97 2.52 2.73 12.46
C GLY A 97 2.47 4.17 12.97
N ILE A 98 3.63 4.80 13.12
CA ILE A 98 3.74 6.23 13.47
C ILE A 98 3.03 7.11 12.43
N ILE A 99 3.38 6.95 11.16
CA ILE A 99 2.83 7.77 10.06
C ILE A 99 1.31 7.61 9.96
N SER A 100 0.80 6.39 10.10
CA SER A 100 -0.63 6.07 10.00
C SER A 100 -1.39 6.59 11.21
N THR A 101 -0.84 6.47 12.41
CA THR A 101 -1.41 7.01 13.65
C THR A 101 -1.52 8.53 13.57
N LEU A 102 -0.47 9.22 13.13
CA LEU A 102 -0.52 10.67 12.88
C LEU A 102 -1.57 11.01 11.82
N ASN A 103 -1.67 10.23 10.74
CA ASN A 103 -2.68 10.43 9.72
C ASN A 103 -4.11 10.33 10.25
N VAL A 104 -4.44 9.32 11.07
CA VAL A 104 -5.82 9.10 11.54
C VAL A 104 -6.17 9.85 12.81
N LEU A 105 -5.20 10.27 13.63
CA LEU A 105 -5.46 10.94 14.92
C LEU A 105 -5.11 12.43 14.93
N VAL A 106 -4.24 12.90 14.02
CA VAL A 106 -3.76 14.29 14.00
C VAL A 106 -4.14 14.99 12.70
N TRP A 107 -3.79 14.40 11.55
CA TRP A 107 -3.95 15.06 10.25
C TRP A 107 -5.37 15.00 9.71
N ASN A 108 -6.19 14.05 10.16
CA ASN A 108 -7.58 13.88 9.74
C ASN A 108 -8.48 13.57 10.93
N GLU A 109 -9.80 13.66 10.70
CA GLU A 109 -10.84 13.42 11.69
C GLU A 109 -11.78 12.29 11.24
N PRO A 110 -11.31 11.03 11.23
CA PRO A 110 -12.05 9.90 10.68
C PRO A 110 -13.43 9.69 11.30
N GLN A 111 -13.61 9.97 12.60
CA GLN A 111 -14.92 9.85 13.26
C GLN A 111 -15.95 10.88 12.76
N VAL A 112 -15.53 11.90 12.01
CA VAL A 112 -16.39 12.98 11.52
C VAL A 112 -16.63 12.87 10.02
N ASP A 113 -15.56 12.65 9.24
CA ASP A 113 -15.59 12.77 7.79
C ASP A 113 -15.28 11.48 7.02
N ALA A 114 -14.91 10.37 7.67
CA ALA A 114 -14.68 9.10 6.99
C ALA A 114 -15.96 8.28 6.89
N ALA A 115 -16.14 7.64 5.74
CA ALA A 115 -17.19 6.66 5.51
C ALA A 115 -16.67 5.52 4.63
N ARG A 116 -17.09 4.29 4.97
CA ARG A 116 -16.79 3.08 4.19
C ARG A 116 -18.02 2.60 3.44
N ILE A 117 -17.82 1.90 2.34
CA ILE A 117 -18.89 1.24 1.60
C ILE A 117 -19.21 -0.07 2.31
N ILE A 118 -20.48 -0.28 2.65
CA ILE A 118 -21.01 -1.55 3.13
C ILE A 118 -22.07 -2.08 2.18
N ARG A 119 -22.18 -3.40 2.12
CA ARG A 119 -23.27 -4.09 1.43
C ARG A 119 -24.32 -4.49 2.46
N ARG A 120 -25.56 -4.04 2.27
CA ARG A 120 -26.70 -4.38 3.16
C ARG A 120 -27.87 -4.94 2.36
N ARG A 121 -28.70 -5.74 3.01
CA ARG A 121 -29.95 -6.26 2.41
C ARG A 121 -30.93 -5.09 2.27
N LYS A 122 -31.59 -4.95 1.13
CA LYS A 122 -32.67 -3.98 0.93
C LYS A 122 -33.83 -4.34 1.86
N VAL A 123 -34.28 -3.37 2.64
CA VAL A 123 -35.49 -3.53 3.45
C VAL A 123 -36.69 -3.41 2.51
N ARG A 124 -37.40 -4.53 2.26
CA ARG A 124 -38.69 -4.50 1.57
C ARG A 124 -39.75 -4.03 2.57
N GLY A 125 -40.56 -3.05 2.20
CA GLY A 125 -41.77 -2.72 2.95
C GLY A 125 -42.78 -3.88 2.90
N ALA A 126 -43.75 -3.89 3.82
CA ALA A 126 -44.78 -4.92 3.96
C ALA A 126 -45.54 -5.22 2.64
N ASP A 127 -45.55 -4.29 1.69
CA ASP A 127 -46.26 -4.41 0.41
C ASP A 127 -45.36 -4.76 -0.79
N GLY A 128 -44.11 -5.20 -0.56
CA GLY A 128 -43.20 -5.63 -1.63
C GLY A 128 -42.67 -4.52 -2.54
N LYS A 129 -42.99 -3.25 -2.26
CA LYS A 129 -42.40 -2.07 -2.93
C LYS A 129 -41.11 -1.63 -2.24
N PRO A 130 -40.15 -1.00 -2.96
CA PRO A 130 -38.98 -0.38 -2.34
C PRO A 130 -39.46 0.65 -1.32
N ALA A 131 -39.12 0.46 -0.05
CA ALA A 131 -39.45 1.45 0.98
C ALA A 131 -38.67 2.74 0.67
N ALA A 132 -39.38 3.85 0.47
CA ALA A 132 -38.76 5.16 0.52
C ALA A 132 -38.12 5.31 1.90
N ALA A 133 -36.87 5.78 1.94
CA ALA A 133 -36.06 5.89 3.14
C ALA A 133 -36.80 6.68 4.25
N ALA A 134 -37.36 5.95 5.22
CA ALA A 134 -37.90 6.53 6.44
C ALA A 134 -36.92 6.23 7.57
N ASN A 135 -36.32 7.29 8.11
CA ASN A 135 -35.46 7.25 9.29
C ASN A 135 -36.30 6.77 10.49
N GLY A 136 -35.98 5.59 11.03
CA GLY A 136 -36.65 5.03 12.19
C GLY A 136 -35.81 5.19 13.46
N HIS A 137 -36.06 6.24 14.24
CA HIS A 137 -35.88 6.21 15.69
C HIS A 137 -37.22 5.79 16.27
N ALA A 138 -37.27 4.61 16.89
CA ALA A 138 -38.49 4.07 17.46
C ALA A 138 -38.79 4.75 18.81
N SER A 139 -39.74 5.67 18.83
CA SER A 139 -40.48 6.06 20.03
C SER A 139 -41.87 5.44 19.96
N GLN A 140 -42.12 4.45 20.82
CA GLN A 140 -43.44 3.89 21.06
C GLN A 140 -44.39 4.99 21.54
N HIS A 141 -45.51 5.16 20.84
CA HIS A 141 -46.71 5.67 21.47
C HIS A 141 -47.92 5.01 20.80
N ASP A 142 -48.59 4.17 21.58
CA ASP A 142 -49.86 3.57 21.24
C ASP A 142 -50.95 4.65 21.24
N SER A 143 -51.79 4.66 20.20
CA SER A 143 -53.16 5.16 20.30
C SER A 143 -54.07 4.47 19.28
N ASN A 144 -55.17 3.94 19.82
CA ASN A 144 -56.27 3.29 19.12
C ASN A 144 -57.04 4.26 18.21
N GLY A 145 -57.54 3.75 17.08
CA GLY A 145 -58.54 4.44 16.27
C GLY A 145 -59.06 3.55 15.14
N THR A 146 -60.25 3.00 15.35
CA THR A 146 -61.05 2.20 14.39
C THR A 146 -61.80 3.06 13.36
N ALA A 147 -62.12 2.41 12.23
CA ALA A 147 -63.28 2.59 11.34
C ALA A 147 -63.06 3.23 9.94
N ASP A 148 -63.18 2.33 8.95
CA ASP A 148 -64.12 2.34 7.81
C ASP A 148 -64.02 3.26 6.57
N VAL A 149 -63.83 2.56 5.43
CA VAL A 149 -64.71 2.47 4.24
C VAL A 149 -64.68 3.56 3.13
N ASN A 150 -64.37 3.04 1.93
CA ASN A 150 -64.75 3.42 0.56
C ASN A 150 -64.26 4.73 -0.10
N GLY A 151 -63.81 4.58 -1.35
CA GLY A 151 -63.83 5.67 -2.33
C GLY A 151 -62.88 5.50 -3.50
N ALA A 152 -63.32 4.80 -4.54
CA ALA A 152 -62.65 4.68 -5.82
C ALA A 152 -62.54 6.02 -6.59
N ARG A 153 -61.45 6.19 -7.36
CA ARG A 153 -61.32 6.83 -8.70
C ARG A 153 -59.84 7.15 -8.95
N ASP A 154 -59.17 6.46 -9.87
CA ASP A 154 -59.09 6.72 -11.32
C ASP A 154 -58.01 7.76 -11.67
N GLY A 155 -57.11 7.42 -12.59
CA GLY A 155 -55.93 8.24 -12.91
C GLY A 155 -54.79 7.55 -13.65
N LEU A 156 -55.06 7.13 -14.89
CA LEU A 156 -54.20 7.27 -16.08
C LEU A 156 -52.71 6.84 -15.97
N ARG A 157 -52.42 5.60 -16.40
CA ARG A 157 -51.08 5.12 -16.75
C ARG A 157 -50.74 5.46 -18.21
N GLN A 158 -49.74 6.31 -18.41
CA GLN A 158 -49.08 6.52 -19.70
C GLN A 158 -48.04 5.41 -19.96
N ARG A 159 -48.16 4.81 -21.15
CA ARG A 159 -47.31 3.79 -21.77
C ARG A 159 -45.95 4.39 -22.16
N LYS A 160 -44.84 3.70 -21.87
CA LYS A 160 -43.52 4.03 -22.43
C LYS A 160 -42.95 2.80 -23.12
N GLU A 161 -42.53 3.03 -24.36
CA GLU A 161 -42.16 2.08 -25.40
C GLU A 161 -40.85 1.32 -25.13
N ASP A 162 -40.85 0.08 -25.59
CA ASP A 162 -39.71 -0.82 -25.73
C ASP A 162 -38.66 -0.25 -26.70
N MET A 163 -37.39 -0.31 -26.30
CA MET A 163 -36.30 -0.49 -27.25
C MET A 163 -35.52 -1.75 -26.88
N SER A 164 -35.58 -2.70 -27.82
CA SER A 164 -34.89 -3.98 -27.82
C SER A 164 -33.37 -3.82 -27.78
N LEU A 165 -32.72 -4.47 -26.82
CA LEU A 165 -31.28 -4.73 -26.83
C LEU A 165 -31.04 -6.15 -27.35
N VAL A 166 -30.10 -6.24 -28.29
CA VAL A 166 -29.53 -7.46 -28.88
C VAL A 166 -28.91 -8.34 -27.77
N GLU A 167 -29.32 -9.60 -27.70
CA GLU A 167 -28.74 -10.64 -26.84
C GLU A 167 -27.42 -11.20 -27.42
N PRO A 168 -26.43 -11.53 -26.55
CA PRO A 168 -25.47 -12.58 -26.82
C PRO A 168 -25.68 -13.81 -25.90
N PRO A 169 -25.21 -15.00 -26.31
CA PRO A 169 -25.82 -16.28 -25.95
C PRO A 169 -25.30 -16.91 -24.65
N ASP A 170 -26.22 -17.61 -23.99
CA ASP A 170 -26.12 -18.79 -23.13
C ASP A 170 -24.89 -18.99 -22.25
N GLY A 171 -25.05 -18.57 -21.00
CA GLY A 171 -24.46 -19.16 -19.81
C GLY A 171 -25.30 -18.74 -18.60
N SER A 172 -26.00 -19.68 -17.98
CA SER A 172 -27.00 -19.48 -16.91
C SER A 172 -26.70 -18.31 -15.94
N PRO A 173 -27.41 -17.15 -16.01
CA PRO A 173 -27.21 -15.99 -15.15
C PRO A 173 -28.21 -15.89 -13.98
N THR A 174 -29.11 -16.88 -13.81
CA THR A 174 -30.39 -16.65 -13.15
C THR A 174 -30.31 -16.55 -11.61
N GLU A 175 -29.39 -17.27 -10.95
CA GLU A 175 -29.24 -17.19 -9.48
C GLU A 175 -28.42 -15.96 -9.02
N THR A 176 -27.43 -15.52 -9.80
CA THR A 176 -26.57 -14.38 -9.46
C THR A 176 -27.32 -13.04 -9.61
N ARG A 177 -28.19 -12.93 -10.62
CA ARG A 177 -29.03 -11.72 -10.80
C ARG A 177 -30.11 -11.58 -9.74
N ALA A 178 -30.69 -12.69 -9.28
CA ALA A 178 -31.70 -12.69 -8.23
C ALA A 178 -31.11 -12.22 -6.87
N THR A 179 -29.89 -12.65 -6.55
CA THR A 179 -29.17 -12.24 -5.33
C THR A 179 -28.64 -10.81 -5.38
N GLU A 180 -28.21 -10.27 -6.53
CA GLU A 180 -27.83 -8.85 -6.64
C GLU A 180 -29.03 -7.91 -6.45
N SER A 181 -30.25 -8.33 -6.83
CA SER A 181 -31.46 -7.51 -6.69
C SER A 181 -31.82 -7.19 -5.22
N GLU A 182 -31.37 -8.04 -4.29
CA GLU A 182 -31.72 -8.01 -2.88
C GLU A 182 -30.78 -7.15 -2.02
N TYR A 183 -29.57 -6.86 -2.49
CA TYR A 183 -28.59 -6.07 -1.74
C TYR A 183 -28.39 -4.69 -2.35
N GLU A 184 -28.04 -3.73 -1.51
CA GLU A 184 -27.61 -2.40 -1.91
C GLU A 184 -26.29 -2.03 -1.24
N HIS A 185 -25.55 -1.14 -1.90
CA HIS A 185 -24.31 -0.59 -1.38
C HIS A 185 -24.58 0.80 -0.84
N VAL A 186 -24.16 1.06 0.39
CA VAL A 186 -24.35 2.34 1.06
C VAL A 186 -23.09 2.79 1.77
N TRP A 187 -22.95 4.10 1.96
CA TRP A 187 -21.93 4.67 2.81
C TRP A 187 -22.30 4.52 4.29
N GLN A 188 -21.34 4.04 5.07
CA GLN A 188 -21.39 3.94 6.52
C GLN A 188 -20.34 4.88 7.13
N PRO A 189 -20.74 6.03 7.71
CA PRO A 189 -19.84 6.87 8.50
C PRO A 189 -19.47 6.18 9.82
N PHE A 190 -18.67 6.84 10.66
CA PHE A 190 -18.35 6.30 11.97
C PHE A 190 -19.62 6.05 12.81
N PRO A 191 -19.85 4.82 13.29
CA PRO A 191 -21.08 4.48 14.00
C PRO A 191 -21.00 4.92 15.47
N GLU A 192 -21.09 6.24 15.71
CA GLU A 192 -20.86 6.88 17.01
C GLU A 192 -21.66 6.23 18.16
N HIS A 193 -22.93 5.90 17.90
CA HIS A 193 -23.88 5.37 18.87
C HIS A 193 -23.95 3.82 18.91
N ALA A 194 -23.19 3.11 18.09
CA ALA A 194 -23.20 1.66 18.05
C ALA A 194 -22.44 1.03 19.24
N PRO A 195 -22.61 -0.28 19.52
CA PRO A 195 -21.77 -0.99 20.48
C PRO A 195 -20.27 -0.87 20.18
N PHE A 196 -19.43 -1.03 21.21
CA PHE A 196 -17.97 -0.90 21.07
C PHE A 196 -17.39 -1.83 19.99
N LEU A 197 -17.89 -3.07 19.89
CA LEU A 197 -17.39 -4.03 18.90
C LEU A 197 -17.67 -3.60 17.45
N GLU A 198 -18.77 -2.90 17.19
CA GLU A 198 -19.07 -2.37 15.86
C GLU A 198 -18.13 -1.21 15.50
N ARG A 199 -17.89 -0.30 16.46
CA ARG A 199 -16.89 0.77 16.29
C ARG A 199 -15.48 0.21 16.14
N LEU A 200 -15.16 -0.86 16.87
CA LEU A 200 -13.89 -1.56 16.77
C LEU A 200 -13.72 -2.21 15.40
N ASN A 201 -14.75 -2.86 14.86
CA ASN A 201 -14.74 -3.41 13.51
C ASN A 201 -14.54 -2.30 12.46
N TRP A 202 -15.23 -1.17 12.60
CA TRP A 202 -15.07 -0.02 11.72
C TRP A 202 -13.64 0.53 11.78
N ALA A 203 -13.09 0.70 12.98
CA ALA A 203 -11.73 1.20 13.18
C ALA A 203 -10.68 0.23 12.65
N LEU A 204 -10.85 -1.07 12.89
CA LEU A 204 -9.93 -2.11 12.43
C LEU A 204 -9.90 -2.21 10.90
N ASP A 205 -11.06 -2.11 10.25
CA ASP A 205 -11.14 -2.06 8.79
C ASP A 205 -10.39 -0.84 8.23
N MET A 206 -10.48 0.31 8.90
CA MET A 206 -9.77 1.52 8.50
C MET A 206 -8.25 1.38 8.65
N THR A 207 -7.78 0.92 9.80
CA THR A 207 -6.33 0.83 10.11
C THR A 207 -5.65 -0.28 9.33
N THR A 208 -6.37 -1.31 8.89
CA THR A 208 -5.82 -2.39 8.04
C THR A 208 -5.96 -2.13 6.54
N ASN A 209 -6.55 -1.00 6.12
CA ASN A 209 -6.70 -0.63 4.71
C ASN A 209 -5.63 0.35 4.21
N PHE A 210 -4.49 -0.17 3.74
CA PHE A 210 -3.39 0.67 3.25
C PHE A 210 -3.81 1.72 2.20
N ARG A 211 -4.63 1.30 1.23
CA ARG A 211 -5.08 2.14 0.10
C ARG A 211 -6.40 2.88 0.36
N PHE A 212 -7.04 2.63 1.49
CA PHE A 212 -8.40 3.07 1.78
C PHE A 212 -9.41 2.68 0.67
N THR A 213 -9.22 1.54 0.00
CA THR A 213 -10.16 1.06 -1.03
C THR A 213 -11.52 0.79 -0.41
N GLY A 214 -12.59 1.28 -1.05
CA GLY A 214 -13.93 1.21 -0.47
C GLY A 214 -14.22 2.27 0.60
N TRP A 215 -13.31 3.21 0.83
CA TRP A 215 -13.53 4.37 1.69
C TRP A 215 -13.59 5.66 0.87
N ASN A 216 -14.27 6.67 1.40
CA ASN A 216 -14.33 8.00 0.79
C ASN A 216 -12.95 8.72 0.78
N TRP A 217 -11.96 8.20 1.49
CA TRP A 217 -10.58 8.68 1.48
C TRP A 217 -9.70 8.06 0.38
N SER A 218 -10.20 7.05 -0.36
CA SER A 218 -9.49 6.45 -1.49
C SER A 218 -9.01 7.50 -2.49
N ILE A 219 -7.79 7.34 -3.00
CA ILE A 219 -7.24 8.23 -4.04
C ILE A 219 -7.89 7.99 -5.41
N SER A 220 -7.96 9.01 -6.26
CA SER A 220 -8.51 8.87 -7.62
C SER A 220 -7.69 7.97 -8.56
N ALA A 221 -6.44 7.67 -8.21
CA ALA A 221 -5.58 6.81 -9.01
C ALA A 221 -6.08 5.35 -9.05
N ILE A 222 -6.78 4.89 -8.03
CA ILE A 222 -7.32 3.52 -7.93
C ILE A 222 -8.83 3.51 -8.18
N PRO A 223 -9.41 2.38 -8.68
CA PRO A 223 -10.84 2.26 -8.91
C PRO A 223 -11.64 2.58 -7.63
N ARG A 224 -12.52 3.56 -7.73
CA ARG A 224 -13.40 4.01 -6.64
C ARG A 224 -14.69 4.57 -7.24
N PRO A 225 -15.81 4.55 -6.50
CA PRO A 225 -17.04 5.18 -6.98
C PRO A 225 -16.92 6.70 -6.95
N LYS A 226 -17.89 7.40 -7.54
CA LYS A 226 -18.06 8.83 -7.29
C LYS A 226 -18.32 9.06 -5.80
N ILE A 227 -17.54 9.96 -5.22
CA ILE A 227 -17.64 10.31 -3.80
C ILE A 227 -18.47 11.59 -3.69
N PRO A 228 -19.49 11.64 -2.81
CA PRO A 228 -20.24 12.87 -2.55
C PRO A 228 -19.30 14.04 -2.22
N SER A 229 -19.63 15.24 -2.68
CA SER A 229 -18.85 16.46 -2.41
C SER A 229 -19.00 16.97 -0.99
N THR A 230 -19.97 16.44 -0.24
CA THR A 230 -20.23 16.82 1.16
C THR A 230 -19.10 16.30 2.06
N ARG A 231 -18.63 17.15 2.99
CA ARG A 231 -17.63 16.74 3.98
C ARG A 231 -18.15 15.62 4.88
N HIS A 232 -19.43 15.67 5.22
CA HIS A 232 -20.10 14.63 5.99
C HIS A 232 -21.03 13.84 5.06
N ILE A 233 -20.86 12.52 5.02
CA ILE A 233 -21.69 11.61 4.24
C ILE A 233 -22.70 11.00 5.20
N PRO A 234 -24.02 11.25 5.03
CA PRO A 234 -25.04 10.65 5.87
C PRO A 234 -25.01 9.12 5.81
N ASP A 235 -25.33 8.47 6.92
CA ASP A 235 -25.45 7.01 6.97
C ASP A 235 -26.54 6.51 6.03
N GLY A 236 -26.27 5.38 5.36
CA GLY A 236 -27.20 4.80 4.40
C GLY A 236 -27.26 5.49 3.03
N THR A 237 -26.41 6.50 2.78
CA THR A 237 -26.35 7.15 1.46
C THR A 237 -26.00 6.12 0.37
N PRO A 238 -26.82 5.96 -0.68
CA PRO A 238 -26.56 4.97 -1.73
C PRO A 238 -25.23 5.18 -2.47
N VAL A 239 -24.57 4.09 -2.82
CA VAL A 239 -23.34 4.07 -3.63
C VAL A 239 -23.66 3.54 -5.02
N ASP A 240 -23.40 4.36 -6.03
CA ASP A 240 -23.51 3.93 -7.42
C ASP A 240 -22.25 3.13 -7.83
N MET A 241 -22.35 1.81 -7.71
CA MET A 241 -21.28 0.87 -8.07
C MET A 241 -20.95 0.88 -9.58
N ALA A 242 -21.89 1.31 -10.44
CA ALA A 242 -21.64 1.40 -11.88
C ALA A 242 -20.64 2.52 -12.22
N THR A 243 -20.44 3.48 -11.31
CA THR A 243 -19.44 4.54 -11.50
C THR A 243 -18.00 4.09 -11.30
N ILE A 244 -17.78 2.89 -10.75
CA ILE A 244 -16.43 2.38 -10.48
C ILE A 244 -15.79 1.93 -11.81
N PRO A 245 -14.75 2.62 -12.30
CA PRO A 245 -14.15 2.27 -13.58
C PRO A 245 -13.46 0.90 -13.52
N THR A 246 -13.46 0.18 -14.63
CA THR A 246 -12.66 -1.06 -14.76
C THR A 246 -11.17 -0.74 -14.81
N VAL A 247 -10.81 0.35 -15.48
CA VAL A 247 -9.44 0.88 -15.58
C VAL A 247 -9.47 2.37 -15.29
N THR A 248 -8.62 2.85 -14.38
CA THR A 248 -8.52 4.29 -14.07
C THR A 248 -7.76 5.06 -15.14
N GLU A 249 -7.84 6.39 -15.10
CA GLU A 249 -7.09 7.29 -16.01
C GLU A 249 -5.57 7.04 -15.97
N VAL A 250 -5.04 6.62 -14.82
CA VAL A 250 -3.62 6.30 -14.65
C VAL A 250 -3.31 4.79 -14.76
N GLY A 251 -4.31 3.99 -15.14
CA GLY A 251 -4.14 2.61 -15.59
C GLY A 251 -4.25 1.53 -14.51
N TYR A 252 -4.74 1.84 -13.31
CA TYR A 252 -5.05 0.80 -12.32
C TYR A 252 -6.28 0.02 -12.76
N ARG A 253 -6.23 -1.31 -12.63
CA ARG A 253 -7.29 -2.20 -13.11
C ARG A 253 -7.96 -2.94 -11.96
N ARG A 254 -9.26 -3.16 -12.06
CA ARG A 254 -10.00 -4.11 -11.20
C ARG A 254 -10.46 -5.32 -12.01
N CYS A 255 -10.62 -6.44 -11.33
CA CYS A 255 -11.22 -7.63 -11.91
C CYS A 255 -12.75 -7.55 -11.83
N LEU A 256 -13.44 -8.13 -12.81
CA LEU A 256 -14.90 -8.13 -12.87
C LEU A 256 -15.52 -9.45 -12.39
N THR A 257 -14.78 -10.56 -12.52
CA THR A 257 -15.19 -11.87 -12.05
C THR A 257 -14.18 -12.45 -11.06
N THR A 258 -14.65 -13.34 -10.18
CA THR A 258 -13.77 -14.03 -9.22
C THR A 258 -12.76 -14.93 -9.93
N SER A 259 -13.15 -15.57 -11.04
CA SER A 259 -12.25 -16.38 -11.86
C SER A 259 -11.11 -15.55 -12.44
N ASP A 260 -11.42 -14.37 -12.98
CA ASP A 260 -10.38 -13.47 -13.51
C ASP A 260 -9.46 -12.97 -12.40
N PHE A 261 -10.01 -12.61 -11.24
CA PHE A 261 -9.24 -12.20 -10.07
C PHE A 261 -8.28 -13.29 -9.60
N LEU A 262 -8.75 -14.52 -9.44
CA LEU A 262 -7.93 -15.66 -9.05
C LEU A 262 -6.84 -15.93 -10.08
N ARG A 263 -7.19 -15.98 -11.36
CA ARG A 263 -6.24 -16.23 -12.45
C ARG A 263 -5.17 -15.14 -12.48
N ASP A 264 -5.56 -13.87 -12.36
CA ASP A 264 -4.66 -12.74 -12.37
C ASP A 264 -3.68 -12.78 -11.18
N ARG A 265 -4.19 -12.99 -9.96
CA ARG A 265 -3.33 -13.05 -8.75
C ARG A 265 -2.43 -14.28 -8.73
N LEU A 266 -2.95 -15.47 -9.06
CA LEU A 266 -2.15 -16.69 -9.10
C LEU A 266 -1.08 -16.63 -10.21
N ARG A 267 -1.42 -16.12 -11.39
CA ARG A 267 -0.43 -15.89 -12.46
C ARG A 267 0.63 -14.90 -12.01
N THR A 268 0.23 -13.81 -11.37
CA THR A 268 1.16 -12.79 -10.88
C THR A 268 2.10 -13.36 -9.82
N ILE A 269 1.58 -14.14 -8.87
CA ILE A 269 2.38 -14.85 -7.87
C ILE A 269 3.35 -15.81 -8.55
N ALA A 270 2.90 -16.62 -9.53
CA ALA A 270 3.78 -17.55 -10.24
C ALA A 270 4.91 -16.84 -11.00
N VAL A 271 4.61 -15.74 -11.71
CA VAL A 271 5.62 -14.96 -12.45
C VAL A 271 6.61 -14.30 -11.50
N THR A 272 6.11 -13.64 -10.45
CA THR A 272 6.97 -12.99 -9.45
C THR A 272 7.80 -14.00 -8.67
N TYR A 273 7.28 -15.19 -8.39
CA TYR A 273 8.02 -16.30 -7.79
C TYR A 273 9.23 -16.69 -8.64
N LEU A 274 9.02 -16.98 -9.93
CA LEU A 274 10.09 -17.37 -10.84
C LEU A 274 11.13 -16.24 -11.02
N ALA A 275 10.66 -14.99 -11.10
CA ALA A 275 11.54 -13.84 -11.20
C ALA A 275 12.37 -13.62 -9.93
N LEU A 276 11.77 -13.78 -8.74
CA LEU A 276 12.47 -13.67 -7.46
C LEU A 276 13.46 -14.83 -7.27
N ASP A 277 13.12 -16.05 -7.71
CA ASP A 277 14.05 -17.17 -7.71
C ASP A 277 15.26 -16.90 -8.60
N PHE A 278 15.03 -16.44 -9.84
CA PHE A 278 16.08 -16.00 -10.74
C PHE A 278 16.97 -14.94 -10.07
N LEU A 279 16.36 -13.85 -9.57
CA LEU A 279 17.09 -12.75 -8.96
C LEU A 279 17.90 -13.22 -7.75
N ALA A 280 17.33 -14.01 -6.83
CA ALA A 280 18.04 -14.53 -5.66
C ALA A 280 19.27 -15.37 -6.06
N VAL A 281 19.16 -16.20 -7.11
CA VAL A 281 20.26 -17.03 -7.60
C VAL A 281 21.37 -16.19 -8.24
N PHE A 282 21.04 -15.19 -9.04
CA PHE A 282 22.05 -14.41 -9.78
C PHE A 282 22.61 -13.23 -8.98
N MET A 283 21.80 -12.58 -8.14
CA MET A 283 22.27 -11.51 -7.24
C MET A 283 23.30 -12.06 -6.25
N THR A 284 23.09 -13.25 -5.69
CA THR A 284 24.07 -13.91 -4.80
C THR A 284 25.34 -14.39 -5.51
N LYS A 285 25.51 -14.09 -6.81
CA LYS A 285 26.80 -14.27 -7.49
C LYS A 285 27.67 -13.02 -7.45
N ASP A 286 27.08 -11.84 -7.38
CA ASP A 286 27.81 -10.58 -7.26
C ASP A 286 28.06 -10.27 -5.76
N PRO A 287 29.33 -10.18 -5.31
CA PRO A 287 29.67 -9.84 -3.93
C PRO A 287 29.02 -8.53 -3.43
N TYR A 288 28.71 -7.59 -4.34
CA TYR A 288 28.00 -6.36 -3.98
C TYR A 288 26.65 -6.60 -3.33
N PHE A 289 25.86 -7.57 -3.81
CA PHE A 289 24.55 -7.87 -3.23
C PHE A 289 24.63 -8.69 -1.94
N ILE A 290 25.78 -9.29 -1.65
CA ILE A 290 26.01 -10.08 -0.44
C ILE A 290 26.50 -9.19 0.70
N LEU A 291 27.52 -8.39 0.42
CA LEU A 291 28.26 -7.63 1.44
C LEU A 291 27.82 -6.16 1.51
N GLY A 292 27.31 -5.61 0.40
CA GLY A 292 27.08 -4.19 0.26
C GLY A 292 28.35 -3.38 -0.08
N PRO A 293 28.20 -2.14 -0.55
CA PRO A 293 29.30 -1.30 -1.06
C PRO A 293 30.28 -0.80 0.00
N ASP A 294 29.88 -0.77 1.28
CA ASP A 294 30.73 -0.24 2.36
C ASP A 294 31.51 -1.33 3.10
N HIS A 295 31.38 -2.59 2.70
CA HIS A 295 32.01 -3.69 3.41
C HIS A 295 33.48 -3.80 3.03
N HIS A 296 34.38 -3.79 4.01
CA HIS A 296 35.82 -3.82 3.80
C HIS A 296 36.30 -5.03 2.97
N LEU A 297 35.62 -6.18 3.07
CA LEU A 297 35.95 -7.35 2.25
C LEU A 297 35.54 -7.25 0.78
N LEU A 298 34.71 -6.28 0.37
CA LEU A 298 34.20 -6.21 -1.00
C LEU A 298 35.34 -6.09 -2.03
N GLU A 299 36.36 -5.30 -1.73
CA GLU A 299 37.52 -5.09 -2.60
C GLU A 299 38.43 -6.33 -2.70
N LEU A 300 38.36 -7.22 -1.71
CA LEU A 300 39.15 -8.45 -1.64
C LEU A 300 38.48 -9.62 -2.38
N VAL A 301 37.18 -9.54 -2.65
CA VAL A 301 36.44 -10.59 -3.34
C VAL A 301 36.37 -10.29 -4.84
N PRO A 302 36.97 -11.11 -5.72
CA PRO A 302 36.94 -10.87 -7.16
C PRO A 302 35.50 -10.98 -7.70
N LEU A 303 35.21 -10.13 -8.69
CA LEU A 303 33.97 -10.23 -9.46
C LEU A 303 33.89 -11.60 -10.16
N PRO A 304 32.68 -12.16 -10.34
CA PRO A 304 32.48 -13.33 -11.19
C PRO A 304 33.01 -13.12 -12.61
N SER A 305 33.52 -14.17 -13.25
CA SER A 305 34.10 -14.12 -14.60
C SER A 305 33.22 -13.46 -15.65
N HIS A 306 31.89 -13.66 -15.57
CA HIS A 306 30.93 -13.04 -16.49
C HIS A 306 30.67 -11.54 -16.24
N LEU A 307 31.03 -11.01 -15.07
CA LEU A 307 30.91 -9.59 -14.73
C LEU A 307 32.23 -8.82 -14.84
N GLN A 308 33.37 -9.50 -14.75
CA GLN A 308 34.71 -8.92 -14.93
C GLN A 308 34.89 -8.11 -16.23
N PRO A 309 34.39 -8.52 -17.42
CA PRO A 309 34.60 -7.75 -18.64
C PRO A 309 33.71 -6.51 -18.75
N LEU A 310 32.76 -6.30 -17.83
CA LEU A 310 31.82 -5.19 -17.93
C LEU A 310 32.48 -3.86 -17.51
N PRO A 311 32.31 -2.78 -18.29
CA PRO A 311 32.71 -1.45 -17.84
C PRO A 311 31.86 -1.01 -16.64
N LEU A 312 32.39 -0.08 -15.82
CA LEU A 312 31.76 0.36 -14.56
C LEU A 312 30.31 0.83 -14.72
N TRP A 313 29.99 1.55 -15.81
CA TRP A 313 28.63 2.01 -16.08
C TRP A 313 27.66 0.85 -16.37
N ALA A 314 28.12 -0.20 -17.05
CA ALA A 314 27.31 -1.36 -17.36
C ALA A 314 27.09 -2.22 -16.10
N LEU A 315 28.13 -2.40 -15.29
CA LEU A 315 28.02 -3.09 -13.99
C LEU A 315 27.04 -2.36 -13.05
N ARG A 316 27.13 -1.02 -12.98
CA ARG A 316 26.19 -0.19 -12.23
C ARG A 316 24.75 -0.32 -12.76
N THR A 317 24.58 -0.28 -14.08
CA THR A 317 23.26 -0.47 -14.72
C THR A 317 22.66 -1.83 -14.37
N TYR A 318 23.45 -2.90 -14.47
CA TYR A 318 23.05 -4.25 -14.07
C TYR A 318 22.55 -4.26 -12.61
N ARG A 319 23.32 -3.70 -11.67
CA ARG A 319 22.96 -3.66 -10.24
C ARG A 319 21.67 -2.88 -9.97
N HIS A 320 21.45 -1.78 -10.68
CA HIS A 320 20.23 -1.00 -10.59
C HIS A 320 19.02 -1.75 -11.14
N LEU A 321 19.15 -2.38 -12.31
CA LEU A 321 18.07 -3.14 -12.92
C LEU A 321 17.68 -4.34 -12.07
N PHE A 322 18.65 -5.07 -11.51
CA PHE A 322 18.40 -6.23 -10.64
C PHE A 322 17.72 -5.80 -9.33
N SER A 323 18.22 -4.74 -8.69
CA SER A 323 17.56 -4.17 -7.50
C SER A 323 16.12 -3.73 -7.79
N LEU A 324 15.90 -2.99 -8.88
CA LEU A 324 14.58 -2.50 -9.26
C LEU A 324 13.63 -3.67 -9.56
N ALA A 325 14.08 -4.67 -10.32
CA ALA A 325 13.30 -5.86 -10.61
C ALA A 325 12.95 -6.63 -9.33
N GLY A 326 13.89 -6.75 -8.39
CA GLY A 326 13.66 -7.37 -7.08
C GLY A 326 12.58 -6.66 -6.28
N VAL A 327 12.66 -5.33 -6.17
CA VAL A 327 11.64 -4.51 -5.48
C VAL A 327 10.28 -4.64 -6.18
N LEU A 328 10.23 -4.51 -7.50
CA LEU A 328 8.98 -4.62 -8.26
C LEU A 328 8.33 -6.00 -8.08
N CYS A 329 9.10 -7.08 -8.15
CA CYS A 329 8.59 -8.43 -7.97
C CYS A 329 8.12 -8.68 -6.53
N ALA A 330 8.91 -8.25 -5.54
CA ALA A 330 8.55 -8.41 -4.13
C ALA A 330 7.26 -7.64 -3.78
N VAL A 331 7.17 -6.36 -4.16
CA VAL A 331 5.97 -5.54 -3.93
C VAL A 331 4.75 -6.16 -4.63
N THR A 332 4.89 -6.53 -5.90
CA THR A 332 3.79 -7.14 -6.66
C THR A 332 3.34 -8.46 -6.06
N GLY A 333 4.28 -9.34 -5.72
CA GLY A 333 3.99 -10.66 -5.15
C GLY A 333 3.32 -10.54 -3.77
N ILE A 334 3.88 -9.73 -2.87
CA ILE A 334 3.34 -9.52 -1.51
C ILE A 334 1.93 -8.93 -1.58
N PHE A 335 1.70 -7.89 -2.38
CA PHE A 335 0.36 -7.32 -2.51
C PHE A 335 -0.63 -8.29 -3.17
N SER A 336 -0.18 -9.16 -4.09
CA SER A 336 -1.04 -10.20 -4.67
C SER A 336 -1.45 -11.26 -3.66
N VAL A 337 -0.53 -11.70 -2.80
CA VAL A 337 -0.83 -12.61 -1.68
C VAL A 337 -1.75 -11.93 -0.67
N ASN A 338 -1.48 -10.67 -0.34
CA ASN A 338 -2.33 -9.87 0.54
C ASN A 338 -3.75 -9.74 -0.03
N ASP A 339 -3.93 -9.46 -1.31
CA ASP A 339 -5.26 -9.36 -1.93
C ASP A 339 -6.04 -10.68 -1.81
N LEU A 340 -5.38 -11.83 -2.03
CA LEU A 340 -6.00 -13.14 -1.82
C LEU A 340 -6.37 -13.37 -0.36
N ALA A 341 -5.48 -13.03 0.58
CA ALA A 341 -5.74 -13.13 2.01
C ALA A 341 -6.89 -12.21 2.44
N GLN A 342 -6.97 -10.99 1.91
CA GLN A 342 -8.05 -10.05 2.17
C GLN A 342 -9.38 -10.58 1.62
N TYR A 343 -9.37 -11.11 0.40
CA TYR A 343 -10.56 -11.66 -0.25
C TYR A 343 -11.10 -12.91 0.45
N TYR A 344 -10.24 -13.85 0.86
CA TYR A 344 -10.66 -15.13 1.43
C TYR A 344 -10.71 -15.17 2.95
N LEU A 345 -9.78 -14.51 3.64
CA LEU A 345 -9.65 -14.59 5.10
C LEU A 345 -10.25 -13.37 5.77
N ALA A 346 -9.86 -12.16 5.34
CA ALA A 346 -10.36 -10.94 5.97
C ALA A 346 -11.85 -10.70 5.70
N SER A 347 -12.42 -11.29 4.64
CA SER A 347 -13.84 -11.16 4.31
C SER A 347 -14.79 -11.79 5.33
N TYR A 348 -14.31 -12.72 6.16
CA TYR A 348 -15.09 -13.26 7.30
C TYR A 348 -15.33 -12.21 8.38
N ILE A 349 -14.42 -11.24 8.54
CA ILE A 349 -14.51 -10.15 9.52
C ILE A 349 -15.06 -8.88 8.87
N PHE A 350 -14.74 -8.67 7.59
CA PHE A 350 -15.10 -7.49 6.81
C PHE A 350 -15.75 -7.92 5.49
N PRO A 351 -17.08 -8.12 5.45
CA PRO A 351 -17.77 -8.63 4.25
C PRO A 351 -17.46 -7.86 2.96
N ALA A 352 -17.24 -6.54 3.06
CA ALA A 352 -16.88 -5.68 1.94
C ALA A 352 -15.57 -6.10 1.24
N ARG A 353 -14.62 -6.77 1.93
CA ARG A 353 -13.36 -7.27 1.36
C ARG A 353 -13.57 -8.34 0.29
N ARG A 354 -14.75 -8.95 0.23
CA ARG A 354 -15.12 -9.89 -0.84
C ARG A 354 -15.49 -9.21 -2.15
N GLU A 355 -15.65 -7.89 -2.16
CA GLU A 355 -15.98 -7.14 -3.37
C GLU A 355 -14.72 -6.89 -4.23
N LEU A 356 -14.76 -7.30 -5.50
CA LEU A 356 -13.59 -7.34 -6.38
C LEU A 356 -12.97 -5.97 -6.67
N TYR A 357 -13.75 -4.90 -6.59
CA TYR A 357 -13.23 -3.55 -6.79
C TYR A 357 -12.24 -3.11 -5.70
N GLN A 358 -12.22 -3.78 -4.54
CA GLN A 358 -11.28 -3.49 -3.46
C GLN A 358 -9.84 -3.91 -3.81
N HIS A 359 -9.67 -4.82 -4.77
CA HIS A 359 -8.41 -5.47 -5.11
C HIS A 359 -7.91 -5.00 -6.47
N ALA A 360 -7.55 -3.71 -6.54
CA ALA A 360 -6.97 -3.12 -7.74
C ALA A 360 -5.52 -3.61 -7.98
N SER A 361 -5.07 -3.55 -9.23
CA SER A 361 -3.68 -3.89 -9.61
C SER A 361 -2.65 -3.16 -8.74
N THR A 362 -1.49 -3.79 -8.52
CA THR A 362 -0.45 -3.20 -7.66
C THR A 362 0.12 -1.92 -8.25
N PHE A 363 0.38 -1.90 -9.56
CA PHE A 363 0.91 -0.76 -10.31
C PHE A 363 -0.11 -0.25 -11.35
N GLY A 364 0.08 1.00 -11.79
CA GLY A 364 -0.68 1.62 -12.86
C GLY A 364 -0.11 1.33 -14.25
N SER A 365 -0.59 2.07 -15.26
CA SER A 365 0.01 2.04 -16.61
C SER A 365 1.37 2.74 -16.60
N PHE A 366 2.27 2.36 -17.50
CA PHE A 366 3.52 3.08 -17.74
C PHE A 366 3.33 4.35 -18.59
N THR A 367 2.18 4.49 -19.26
CA THR A 367 1.86 5.66 -20.10
C THR A 367 2.05 7.01 -19.40
N PRO A 368 1.63 7.23 -18.14
CA PRO A 368 1.91 8.46 -17.39
C PRO A 368 3.40 8.80 -17.25
N VAL A 369 4.32 7.82 -17.28
CA VAL A 369 5.77 8.07 -17.27
C VAL A 369 6.19 8.72 -18.58
N LEU A 370 5.64 8.26 -19.70
CA LEU A 370 5.87 8.88 -21.00
C LEU A 370 5.25 10.28 -21.06
N ASP A 371 4.05 10.46 -20.50
CA ASP A 371 3.31 11.73 -20.59
C ASP A 371 3.79 12.79 -19.60
N ARG A 372 4.23 12.39 -18.40
CA ARG A 372 4.53 13.28 -17.26
C ARG A 372 5.92 13.07 -16.65
N GLY A 373 6.75 12.22 -17.25
CA GLY A 373 8.11 11.96 -16.79
C GLY A 373 8.18 11.39 -15.37
N LEU A 374 9.09 11.94 -14.57
CA LEU A 374 9.38 11.48 -13.20
C LEU A 374 8.18 11.67 -12.26
N ALA A 375 7.36 12.70 -12.51
CA ALA A 375 6.10 12.89 -11.78
C ALA A 375 5.09 11.78 -12.10
N GLY A 376 5.09 11.28 -13.35
CA GLY A 376 4.30 10.13 -13.77
C GLY A 376 4.79 8.82 -13.16
N TRP A 377 6.11 8.65 -12.99
CA TRP A 377 6.71 7.49 -12.33
C TRP A 377 6.19 7.34 -10.90
N TRP A 378 6.40 8.36 -10.04
CA TRP A 378 6.05 8.29 -8.63
C TRP A 378 4.58 8.59 -8.34
N GLY A 379 3.98 9.54 -9.06
CA GLY A 379 2.63 10.03 -8.81
C GLY A 379 1.53 9.27 -9.56
N SER A 380 1.85 8.25 -10.35
CA SER A 380 0.87 7.48 -11.12
C SER A 380 1.24 6.01 -11.26
N TRP A 381 2.39 5.69 -11.88
CA TRP A 381 2.75 4.31 -12.17
C TRP A 381 3.09 3.48 -10.92
N TRP A 382 3.91 4.03 -10.02
CA TRP A 382 4.33 3.39 -8.76
C TRP A 382 3.13 3.03 -7.87
N HIS A 383 3.25 2.06 -6.96
CA HIS A 383 2.13 1.31 -6.34
C HIS A 383 1.09 2.09 -5.51
N GLN A 384 1.27 3.38 -5.25
CA GLN A 384 0.34 4.28 -4.51
C GLN A 384 -0.14 3.82 -3.11
N SER A 385 0.34 2.69 -2.57
CA SER A 385 -0.23 2.07 -1.36
C SER A 385 -0.18 2.93 -0.10
N PHE A 386 0.81 3.83 0.00
CA PHE A 386 1.01 4.70 1.16
C PHE A 386 0.69 6.18 0.88
N ARG A 387 0.08 6.46 -0.29
CA ARG A 387 -0.07 7.85 -0.77
C ARG A 387 -0.97 8.69 0.12
N VAL A 388 -2.02 8.11 0.70
CA VAL A 388 -2.94 8.87 1.55
C VAL A 388 -2.20 9.39 2.78
N GLN A 389 -1.42 8.53 3.42
CA GLN A 389 -0.70 8.80 4.64
C GLN A 389 0.48 9.75 4.40
N PHE A 390 1.24 9.58 3.31
CA PHE A 390 2.34 10.48 2.95
C PHE A 390 1.88 11.88 2.53
N ALA A 391 0.69 12.00 1.95
CA ALA A 391 0.14 13.30 1.56
C ALA A 391 -0.62 13.99 2.71
N ALA A 392 -0.84 13.31 3.84
CA ALA A 392 -1.72 13.77 4.90
C ALA A 392 -1.31 15.11 5.52
N PRO A 393 -0.03 15.38 5.87
CA PRO A 393 0.32 16.65 6.49
C PRO A 393 0.14 17.82 5.51
N ALA A 394 0.49 17.64 4.23
CA ALA A 394 0.28 18.67 3.21
C ALA A 394 -1.21 18.95 2.96
N ARG A 395 -2.06 17.93 2.97
CA ARG A 395 -3.53 18.10 2.89
C ARG A 395 -4.08 18.81 4.13
N TRP A 396 -3.55 18.51 5.31
CA TRP A 396 -3.92 19.20 6.54
C TRP A 396 -3.58 20.69 6.46
N LEU A 397 -2.37 21.04 6.01
CA LEU A 397 -1.96 22.44 5.82
C LEU A 397 -2.87 23.19 4.84
N LEU A 398 -3.24 22.55 3.71
CA LEU A 398 -4.18 23.10 2.74
C LEU A 398 -5.58 23.34 3.33
N ARG A 399 -6.11 22.38 4.10
CA ARG A 399 -7.46 22.49 4.70
C ARG A 399 -7.57 23.59 5.74
N HIS A 400 -6.48 23.90 6.44
CA HIS A 400 -6.45 24.93 7.48
C HIS A 400 -6.00 26.30 6.94
N GLY A 401 -5.76 26.42 5.63
CA GLY A 401 -5.37 27.69 5.01
C GLY A 401 -3.93 28.12 5.27
N TYR A 402 -3.06 27.24 5.80
CA TYR A 402 -1.65 27.57 6.01
C TYR A 402 -0.85 27.62 4.70
N ILE A 403 -1.32 26.93 3.66
CA ILE A 403 -0.79 27.00 2.29
C ILE A 403 -1.96 27.06 1.31
N GLU A 404 -1.81 27.83 0.23
CA GLU A 404 -2.87 28.05 -0.76
C GLU A 404 -2.86 26.99 -1.87
N ARG A 405 -4.03 26.43 -2.18
CA ARG A 405 -4.18 25.42 -3.23
C ARG A 405 -3.83 26.00 -4.61
N GLY A 406 -3.08 25.23 -5.39
CA GLY A 406 -2.69 25.62 -6.77
C GLY A 406 -1.42 26.47 -6.84
N THR A 407 -0.84 26.85 -5.69
CA THR A 407 0.43 27.57 -5.66
C THR A 407 1.64 26.64 -5.83
N SER A 408 2.76 27.21 -6.30
CA SER A 408 4.05 26.51 -6.34
C SER A 408 4.50 26.08 -4.94
N VAL A 409 4.25 26.91 -3.92
CA VAL A 409 4.58 26.60 -2.51
C VAL A 409 3.84 25.34 -2.06
N ALA A 410 2.53 25.25 -2.30
CA ALA A 410 1.77 24.05 -1.96
C ALA A 410 2.28 22.79 -2.67
N THR A 411 2.71 22.93 -3.92
CA THR A 411 3.30 21.82 -4.69
C THR A 411 4.63 21.36 -4.09
N VAL A 412 5.53 22.30 -3.78
CA VAL A 412 6.84 22.01 -3.17
C VAL A 412 6.68 21.36 -1.80
N VAL A 413 5.82 21.92 -0.94
CA VAL A 413 5.55 21.36 0.40
C VAL A 413 4.97 19.95 0.28
N ALA A 414 3.99 19.73 -0.60
CA ALA A 414 3.39 18.41 -0.79
C ALA A 414 4.41 17.37 -1.26
N LEU A 415 5.29 17.73 -2.20
CA LEU A 415 6.36 16.86 -2.67
C LEU A 415 7.38 16.57 -1.56
N ALA A 416 7.90 17.62 -0.91
CA ALA A 416 8.92 17.50 0.12
C ALA A 416 8.46 16.61 1.29
N VAL A 417 7.26 16.86 1.83
CA VAL A 417 6.70 16.06 2.93
C VAL A 417 6.48 14.62 2.50
N SER A 418 5.88 14.38 1.32
CA SER A 418 5.58 13.02 0.87
C SER A 418 6.85 12.19 0.67
N PHE A 419 7.87 12.76 0.03
CA PHE A 419 9.13 12.07 -0.21
C PHE A 419 9.99 11.96 1.06
N ALA A 420 9.95 12.94 1.96
CA ALA A 420 10.60 12.84 3.27
C ALA A 420 10.02 11.68 4.09
N GLN A 421 8.69 11.55 4.17
CA GLN A 421 8.04 10.44 4.87
C GLN A 421 8.39 9.08 4.25
N SER A 422 8.44 9.00 2.92
CA SER A 422 8.90 7.79 2.21
C SER A 422 10.36 7.46 2.57
N GLY A 423 11.22 8.47 2.61
CA GLY A 423 12.64 8.32 2.96
C GLY A 423 12.85 7.84 4.39
N VAL A 424 12.14 8.42 5.35
CA VAL A 424 12.19 8.01 6.76
C VAL A 424 11.66 6.59 6.95
N LEU A 425 10.58 6.22 6.25
CA LEU A 425 10.05 4.87 6.27
C LEU A 425 11.12 3.85 5.87
N HIS A 426 11.81 4.07 4.75
CA HIS A 426 12.86 3.18 4.28
C HIS A 426 14.12 3.21 5.17
N ALA A 427 14.46 4.37 5.75
CA ALA A 427 15.53 4.47 6.75
C ALA A 427 15.23 3.62 7.99
N ALA A 428 13.97 3.59 8.44
CA ALA A 428 13.55 2.76 9.56
C ALA A 428 13.71 1.26 9.23
N GLY A 429 13.33 0.82 8.03
CA GLY A 429 13.60 -0.56 7.60
C GLY A 429 15.09 -0.89 7.53
N ALA A 430 15.91 0.06 7.08
CA ALA A 430 17.36 -0.11 7.08
C ALA A 430 17.92 -0.20 8.52
N MET A 431 17.39 0.60 9.46
CA MET A 431 17.80 0.62 10.87
C MET A 431 17.48 -0.68 11.61
N SER A 432 16.33 -1.30 11.33
CA SER A 432 15.93 -2.58 11.95
C SER A 432 16.58 -3.81 11.30
N SER A 433 17.37 -3.61 10.24
CA SER A 433 18.21 -4.65 9.65
C SER A 433 19.43 -4.93 10.52
N ILE A 434 19.99 -6.13 10.45
CA ILE A 434 21.11 -6.55 11.30
C ILE A 434 22.42 -5.79 10.97
N PRO A 435 22.82 -5.65 9.69
CA PRO A 435 24.08 -5.00 9.36
C PRO A 435 24.04 -3.50 9.65
N ARG A 436 25.21 -2.90 9.90
CA ARG A 436 25.31 -1.45 10.03
C ARG A 436 25.16 -0.78 8.67
N VAL A 437 24.28 0.19 8.60
CA VAL A 437 23.93 0.90 7.36
C VAL A 437 24.04 2.42 7.51
N LYS A 438 24.10 3.12 6.38
CA LYS A 438 24.10 4.58 6.33
C LYS A 438 22.66 5.11 6.20
N LEU A 439 22.04 5.40 7.34
CA LEU A 439 20.62 5.79 7.45
C LEU A 439 20.19 7.00 6.62
N TRP A 440 21.13 7.83 6.15
CA TRP A 440 20.83 8.98 5.29
C TRP A 440 20.57 8.60 3.83
N ARG A 441 20.98 7.41 3.37
CA ARG A 441 20.89 7.01 1.96
C ARG A 441 19.45 7.01 1.46
N SER A 442 18.57 6.26 2.13
CA SER A 442 17.15 6.21 1.79
C SER A 442 16.51 7.62 1.78
N PRO A 443 16.61 8.45 2.84
CA PRO A 443 16.10 9.82 2.84
C PRO A 443 16.62 10.68 1.68
N VAL A 444 17.93 10.64 1.41
CA VAL A 444 18.52 11.40 0.30
C VAL A 444 17.97 10.93 -1.04
N PHE A 445 17.89 9.62 -1.29
CA PHE A 445 17.33 9.09 -2.53
C PHE A 445 15.91 9.60 -2.79
N PHE A 446 15.02 9.50 -1.80
CA PHE A 446 13.63 9.91 -1.97
C PHE A 446 13.49 11.43 -2.10
N LEU A 447 14.23 12.23 -1.33
CA LEU A 447 14.23 13.69 -1.47
C LEU A 447 14.76 14.14 -2.85
N LEU A 448 15.77 13.46 -3.39
CA LEU A 448 16.25 13.72 -4.75
C LEU A 448 15.16 13.49 -5.82
N GLN A 449 14.17 12.63 -5.58
CA GLN A 449 13.06 12.47 -6.52
C GLN A 449 12.16 13.70 -6.55
N ALA A 450 11.91 14.33 -5.39
CA ALA A 450 11.20 15.62 -5.33
C ALA A 450 11.96 16.71 -6.10
N VAL A 451 13.29 16.78 -5.90
CA VAL A 451 14.16 17.71 -6.63
C VAL A 451 14.11 17.45 -8.14
N GLY A 452 14.19 16.19 -8.57
CA GLY A 452 14.10 15.82 -9.98
C GLY A 452 12.77 16.22 -10.63
N ILE A 453 11.66 16.07 -9.91
CA ILE A 453 10.34 16.49 -10.38
C ILE A 453 10.30 18.02 -10.55
N LEU A 454 10.81 18.77 -9.58
CA LEU A 454 10.86 20.24 -9.65
C LEU A 454 11.76 20.73 -10.78
N ILE A 455 12.92 20.09 -10.99
CA ILE A 455 13.81 20.40 -12.12
C ILE A 455 13.12 20.11 -13.45
N GLN A 456 12.50 18.93 -13.61
CA GLN A 456 11.79 18.58 -14.84
C GLN A 456 10.65 19.56 -15.13
N TYR A 457 9.91 19.96 -14.09
CA TYR A 457 8.86 20.96 -14.19
C TYR A 457 9.42 22.33 -14.60
N GLY A 458 10.53 22.76 -14.00
CA GLY A 458 11.23 23.99 -14.35
C GLY A 458 11.70 24.02 -15.80
N ILE A 459 12.33 22.93 -16.27
CA ILE A 459 12.75 22.77 -17.67
C ILE A 459 11.53 22.83 -18.60
N SER A 460 10.45 22.13 -18.27
CA SER A 460 9.22 22.11 -19.07
C SER A 460 8.57 23.49 -19.15
N SER A 461 8.55 24.23 -18.04
CA SER A 461 8.07 25.61 -17.99
C SER A 461 8.94 26.54 -18.83
N LEU A 462 10.27 26.43 -18.74
CA LEU A 462 11.20 27.22 -19.54
C LEU A 462 11.05 26.92 -21.04
N ALA A 463 11.00 25.65 -21.42
CA ALA A 463 10.76 25.24 -22.79
C ALA A 463 9.43 25.77 -23.32
N SER A 464 8.38 25.75 -22.50
CA SER A 464 7.07 26.26 -22.89
C SER A 464 7.04 27.78 -23.07
N ARG A 465 7.82 28.52 -22.27
CA ARG A 465 7.91 29.99 -22.32
C ARG A 465 8.80 30.50 -23.44
N TYR A 466 9.90 29.82 -23.74
CA TYR A 466 10.94 30.36 -24.64
C TYR A 466 11.09 29.56 -25.93
N ILE A 467 10.90 28.24 -25.92
CA ILE A 467 11.14 27.39 -27.10
C ILE A 467 9.87 27.27 -27.96
N LEU A 468 8.72 27.03 -27.33
CA LEU A 468 7.45 26.89 -28.05
C LEU A 468 7.07 28.14 -28.89
N PRO A 469 7.25 29.38 -28.41
CA PRO A 469 6.98 30.57 -29.23
C PRO A 469 7.91 30.70 -30.44
N LEU A 470 9.19 30.29 -30.30
CA LEU A 470 10.16 30.32 -31.40
C LEU A 470 9.82 29.33 -32.53
N LEU A 471 9.04 28.29 -32.23
CA LEU A 471 8.57 27.32 -33.22
C LEU A 471 7.35 27.79 -34.04
N ALA A 472 7.01 29.09 -33.96
CA ALA A 472 5.95 29.74 -34.75
C ALA A 472 4.60 28.99 -34.73
N GLY A 473 4.23 28.42 -33.58
CA GLY A 473 2.97 27.69 -33.42
C GLY A 473 2.96 26.25 -33.96
N ARG A 474 4.10 25.70 -34.41
CA ARG A 474 4.20 24.27 -34.75
C ARG A 474 4.03 23.43 -33.48
N LYS A 475 3.09 22.49 -33.50
CA LYS A 475 2.90 21.52 -32.40
C LYS A 475 4.13 20.63 -32.32
N ILE A 476 4.74 20.53 -31.13
CA ILE A 476 5.81 19.55 -30.89
C ILE A 476 5.19 18.14 -31.01
N PRO A 477 5.78 17.22 -31.79
CA PRO A 477 5.29 15.86 -31.90
C PRO A 477 5.23 15.19 -30.51
N ALA A 478 4.12 14.53 -30.20
CA ALA A 478 3.93 13.84 -28.92
C ALA A 478 5.03 12.81 -28.63
N VAL A 479 5.56 12.16 -29.68
CA VAL A 479 6.69 11.22 -29.56
C VAL A 479 7.92 11.93 -29.00
N LEU A 480 8.25 13.13 -29.47
CA LEU A 480 9.42 13.86 -28.98
C LEU A 480 9.28 14.24 -27.50
N LEU A 481 8.10 14.73 -27.09
CA LEU A 481 7.81 15.04 -25.68
C LEU A 481 7.89 13.79 -24.81
N ARG A 482 7.29 12.68 -25.25
CA ARG A 482 7.32 11.40 -24.54
C ARG A 482 8.73 10.83 -24.42
N THR A 483 9.53 10.92 -25.49
CA THR A 483 10.93 10.52 -25.47
C THR A 483 11.74 11.41 -24.52
N ALA A 484 11.55 12.73 -24.54
CA ALA A 484 12.24 13.64 -23.62
C ALA A 484 11.89 13.34 -22.15
N ASN A 485 10.61 13.10 -21.86
CA ASN A 485 10.15 12.70 -20.54
C ASN A 485 10.78 11.37 -20.09
N LEU A 486 10.78 10.37 -20.97
CA LEU A 486 11.36 9.06 -20.68
C LEU A 486 12.87 9.17 -20.44
N VAL A 487 13.61 9.85 -21.33
CA VAL A 487 15.07 10.04 -21.22
C VAL A 487 15.41 10.78 -19.93
N PHE A 488 14.71 11.87 -19.61
CA PHE A 488 14.92 12.58 -18.34
C PHE A 488 14.68 11.66 -17.14
N THR A 489 13.57 10.93 -17.15
CA THR A 489 13.20 10.03 -16.05
C THR A 489 14.26 8.95 -15.84
N LEU A 490 14.68 8.27 -16.92
CA LEU A 490 15.69 7.22 -16.85
C LEU A 490 17.06 7.75 -16.47
N ALA A 491 17.48 8.90 -17.01
CA ALA A 491 18.76 9.53 -16.65
C ALA A 491 18.78 9.96 -15.18
N TRP A 492 17.70 10.58 -14.69
CA TRP A 492 17.59 11.01 -13.29
C TRP A 492 17.60 9.81 -12.34
N LEU A 493 16.82 8.78 -12.64
CA LEU A 493 16.80 7.56 -11.84
C LEU A 493 18.15 6.84 -11.89
N TYR A 494 18.80 6.75 -13.05
CA TYR A 494 20.13 6.16 -13.15
C TYR A 494 21.18 6.92 -12.31
N ALA A 495 21.15 8.26 -12.34
CA ALA A 495 22.08 9.09 -11.58
C ALA A 495 21.86 9.00 -10.06
N THR A 496 20.62 8.76 -9.61
CA THR A 496 20.26 8.78 -8.18
C THR A 496 20.05 7.39 -7.56
N ALA A 497 19.76 6.37 -8.37
CA ALA A 497 19.42 5.02 -7.90
C ALA A 497 20.53 4.38 -7.07
N GLY A 498 21.80 4.68 -7.37
CA GLY A 498 22.95 4.21 -6.60
C GLY A 498 22.80 4.41 -5.10
N VAL A 499 22.26 5.56 -4.67
CA VAL A 499 22.06 5.86 -3.25
C VAL A 499 21.16 4.81 -2.58
N PHE A 500 20.06 4.42 -3.25
CA PHE A 500 19.10 3.47 -2.69
C PHE A 500 19.51 2.01 -2.91
N THR A 501 20.12 1.68 -4.05
CA THR A 501 20.60 0.31 -4.28
C THR A 501 21.72 -0.06 -3.33
N ASP A 502 22.60 0.90 -3.04
CA ASP A 502 23.66 0.76 -2.05
C ASP A 502 23.10 0.55 -0.65
N ASP A 503 22.02 1.27 -0.29
CA ASP A 503 21.33 1.08 0.98
C ASP A 503 20.76 -0.34 1.10
N MET A 504 19.99 -0.78 0.11
CA MET A 504 19.39 -2.12 0.07
C MET A 504 20.45 -3.23 0.08
N ALA A 505 21.58 -3.04 -0.61
CA ALA A 505 22.67 -4.00 -0.57
C ALA A 505 23.32 -4.06 0.83
N SER A 506 23.53 -2.91 1.47
CA SER A 506 24.08 -2.84 2.82
C SER A 506 23.17 -3.43 3.90
N THR A 507 21.84 -3.47 3.72
CA THR A 507 20.95 -4.11 4.72
C THR A 507 21.01 -5.64 4.70
N GLY A 508 21.62 -6.23 3.68
CA GLY A 508 21.63 -7.68 3.48
C GLY A 508 20.27 -8.24 3.03
N VAL A 509 19.30 -7.41 2.64
CA VAL A 509 17.96 -7.87 2.24
C VAL A 509 18.01 -8.84 1.04
N TRP A 510 18.99 -8.69 0.16
CA TRP A 510 19.20 -9.58 -0.99
C TRP A 510 19.73 -10.96 -0.62
N LEU A 511 20.11 -11.19 0.64
CA LEU A 511 20.41 -12.52 1.16
C LEU A 511 19.15 -13.32 1.49
N LEU A 512 17.96 -12.71 1.48
CA LEU A 512 16.72 -13.46 1.60
C LEU A 512 16.64 -14.57 0.54
N GLU A 513 16.18 -15.76 0.93
CA GLU A 513 15.68 -16.77 0.00
C GLU A 513 14.17 -16.54 -0.18
N PRO A 514 13.73 -15.81 -1.23
CA PRO A 514 12.36 -15.33 -1.34
C PRO A 514 11.34 -16.45 -1.58
N VAL A 515 11.82 -17.62 -1.98
CA VAL A 515 11.01 -18.77 -2.36
C VAL A 515 11.49 -20.04 -1.65
N PRO A 516 10.59 -20.96 -1.25
CA PRO A 516 10.97 -22.20 -0.59
C PRO A 516 11.70 -23.16 -1.52
N PHE A 517 11.27 -23.25 -2.78
CA PHE A 517 11.84 -24.13 -3.79
C PHE A 517 12.41 -23.34 -4.96
N SER A 518 13.70 -23.52 -5.23
CA SER A 518 14.45 -22.83 -6.28
C SER A 518 14.55 -23.68 -7.54
N PHE A 519 13.75 -23.36 -8.55
CA PHE A 519 13.80 -24.01 -9.87
C PHE A 519 15.12 -23.75 -10.58
N PHE A 520 15.66 -22.53 -10.49
CA PHE A 520 16.94 -22.20 -11.13
C PHE A 520 18.10 -23.01 -10.55
N ARG A 521 18.13 -23.24 -9.24
CA ARG A 521 19.14 -24.12 -8.63
C ARG A 521 18.91 -25.58 -9.02
N ALA A 522 17.67 -26.04 -9.09
CA ALA A 522 17.34 -27.39 -9.56
C ALA A 522 17.81 -27.63 -11.01
N PHE A 523 17.76 -26.61 -11.87
CA PHE A 523 18.30 -26.66 -13.23
C PHE A 523 19.82 -26.44 -13.34
N GLY A 524 20.54 -26.39 -12.21
CA GLY A 524 22.01 -26.29 -12.20
C GLY A 524 22.57 -24.87 -12.31
N PHE A 525 21.74 -23.82 -12.19
CA PHE A 525 22.23 -22.44 -12.14
C PHE A 525 22.76 -22.02 -10.76
N GLY A 526 22.59 -22.86 -9.73
CA GLY A 526 23.16 -22.68 -8.40
C GLY A 526 24.67 -22.93 -8.35
N TYR A 527 25.26 -22.77 -7.17
CA TYR A 527 26.63 -23.22 -6.93
C TYR A 527 26.69 -24.73 -6.67
N PRO A 528 27.86 -25.38 -6.86
CA PRO A 528 28.06 -26.76 -6.46
C PRO A 528 27.68 -26.98 -4.99
N GLY A 529 26.80 -27.95 -4.73
CA GLY A 529 26.29 -28.27 -3.39
C GLY A 529 25.06 -27.45 -2.96
N ASP A 530 24.56 -26.51 -3.77
CA ASP A 530 23.32 -25.81 -3.46
C ASP A 530 22.13 -26.77 -3.46
N ARG A 531 21.31 -26.67 -2.42
CA ARG A 531 20.02 -27.36 -2.34
C ARG A 531 18.95 -26.54 -3.07
N TRP A 532 18.08 -27.24 -3.78
CA TRP A 532 16.85 -26.70 -4.38
C TRP A 532 15.81 -26.22 -3.36
N TRP A 533 15.64 -26.94 -2.24
CA TRP A 533 14.89 -26.47 -1.08
C TRP A 533 15.74 -25.47 -0.27
N ARG A 534 15.22 -24.25 -0.09
CA ARG A 534 15.96 -23.11 0.45
C ARG A 534 15.54 -22.67 1.84
N TRP A 535 14.28 -22.87 2.21
CA TRP A 535 13.79 -22.44 3.51
C TRP A 535 14.28 -23.36 4.62
N ASP A 536 14.91 -22.76 5.61
CA ASP A 536 15.32 -23.37 6.87
C ASP A 536 14.39 -22.92 8.02
N GLU A 537 14.74 -23.27 9.25
CA GLU A 537 13.98 -22.91 10.46
C GLU A 537 13.73 -21.41 10.65
N HIS A 538 14.52 -20.53 10.01
CA HIS A 538 14.36 -19.08 10.12
C HIS A 538 13.32 -18.50 9.15
N TYR A 539 12.71 -19.31 8.30
CA TYR A 539 11.64 -18.87 7.38
C TYR A 539 10.24 -19.24 7.87
N PHE A 540 10.15 -20.12 8.88
CA PHE A 540 8.88 -20.58 9.42
C PHE A 540 8.53 -19.85 10.71
N PRO A 541 7.23 -19.56 10.94
CA PRO A 541 6.76 -19.05 12.22
C PRO A 541 7.15 -20.02 13.35
N ARG A 542 7.76 -19.48 14.41
CA ARG A 542 8.13 -20.25 15.60
C ARG A 542 7.63 -19.56 16.86
N TRP A 543 7.36 -20.34 17.89
CA TRP A 543 7.05 -19.78 19.20
C TRP A 543 8.33 -19.26 19.85
N HIS A 544 8.32 -18.01 20.31
CA HIS A 544 9.34 -17.40 21.14
C HIS A 544 8.77 -17.16 22.54
N SER A 545 9.50 -17.58 23.57
CA SER A 545 9.18 -17.30 24.97
C SER A 545 10.15 -16.25 25.49
N GLY A 546 9.62 -15.06 25.81
CA GLY A 546 10.35 -14.01 26.49
C GLY A 546 10.21 -14.11 28.00
N GLU A 547 10.85 -13.18 28.72
CA GLU A 547 10.75 -13.08 30.18
C GLU A 547 9.32 -12.72 30.62
N HIS A 548 8.64 -11.89 29.82
CA HIS A 548 7.28 -11.45 30.07
C HIS A 548 6.31 -12.00 29.02
N TRP A 549 5.03 -12.11 29.38
CA TRP A 549 4.00 -12.63 28.47
C TRP A 549 3.87 -11.81 27.18
N TRP A 550 4.06 -10.48 27.26
CA TRP A 550 4.01 -9.59 26.09
C TRP A 550 5.26 -9.69 25.21
N GLN A 551 6.35 -10.29 25.69
CA GLN A 551 7.53 -10.60 24.90
C GLN A 551 7.44 -11.99 24.26
N SER A 552 6.39 -12.75 24.56
CA SER A 552 6.19 -14.11 24.05
C SER A 552 5.16 -14.12 22.92
N GLY A 553 5.35 -15.01 21.95
CA GLY A 553 4.43 -15.16 20.82
C GLY A 553 5.08 -15.73 19.58
N ILE A 554 4.39 -15.58 18.45
CA ILE A 554 4.91 -16.00 17.14
C ILE A 554 6.03 -15.04 16.73
N ALA A 555 7.19 -15.59 16.44
CA ALA A 555 8.37 -14.91 15.90
C ALA A 555 8.74 -15.49 14.53
N VAL A 556 9.45 -14.69 13.74
CA VAL A 556 10.05 -15.07 12.45
C VAL A 556 11.45 -14.51 12.40
#